data_AF-A0AB74VD81-F1
#
_entry.id   AF-A0AB74VD81-F1
#
_cell.length_a   1.000
_cell.length_b   1.000
_cell.length_c   1.000
_cell.angle_alpha   90.00
_cell.angle_beta   90.00
_cell.angle_gamma   90.00
#
_symmetry.space_group_name_H-M   'P 1'
#
loop_
_entity.id
_entity.type
_entity.pdbx_description
1 polymer ?
#
loop_
_entity_poly.entity_id
_entity_poly.type
_entity_poly.pdbx_seq_one_letter_code
_entity_poly.pdbx_strand_id
1 'polypeptide(L)'
;MLEDLVAVTGTLNRVHRISGVGKRKILRESFGLRDKEKCWEFYNNVHNMMVGVKIQDFLNVYPMKKIFDGDKYGEKDYYSSKQYVDTLLSVTDTFNEDNVAEFLMETLLDEVLFEQAAISMMMGVSYKLEEKTGVGAFDMFFNYGARSTNKETNYLKVVR
;
A
#
# COMPACT_ATOMS: atom_id res chain seq x y z
N MET A 1 0.25 -3.80 19.97
CA MET A 1 0.52 -3.71 18.51
C MET A 1 -0.62 -4.31 17.69
N LEU A 2 -0.80 -5.63 17.63
CA LEU A 2 -1.95 -6.24 16.91
C LEU A 2 -3.30 -5.83 17.52
N GLU A 3 -3.39 -5.76 18.85
CA GLU A 3 -4.60 -5.30 19.56
C GLU A 3 -4.96 -3.84 19.22
N ASP A 4 -3.96 -2.96 19.10
CA ASP A 4 -4.16 -1.56 18.73
C ASP A 4 -4.69 -1.45 17.29
N LEU A 5 -4.11 -2.24 16.38
CA LEU A 5 -4.56 -2.33 15.00
C LEU A 5 -6.02 -2.80 14.91
N VAL A 6 -6.40 -3.81 15.70
CA VAL A 6 -7.79 -4.28 15.83
C VAL A 6 -8.72 -3.21 16.42
N ALA A 7 -8.26 -2.44 17.40
CA ALA A 7 -9.05 -1.36 17.98
C ALA A 7 -9.29 -0.22 16.96
N VAL A 8 -8.28 0.12 16.16
CA VAL A 8 -8.37 1.14 15.11
C VAL A 8 -9.30 0.68 13.99
N THR A 9 -9.14 -0.53 13.46
CA THR A 9 -10.04 -1.08 12.42
C THR A 9 -11.48 -1.19 12.94
N GLY A 10 -11.67 -1.69 14.16
CA GLY A 10 -12.98 -1.78 14.79
C GLY A 10 -13.64 -0.41 15.02
N THR A 11 -12.85 0.64 15.27
CA THR A 11 -13.36 2.01 15.41
C THR A 11 -13.75 2.59 14.05
N LEU A 12 -12.90 2.44 13.03
CA LEU A 12 -13.20 2.87 11.66
C LEU A 12 -14.45 2.16 11.12
N ASN A 13 -14.54 0.84 11.27
CA ASN A 13 -15.69 0.06 10.83
C ASN A 13 -16.99 0.50 11.52
N ARG A 14 -16.95 0.85 12.81
CA ARG A 14 -18.10 1.36 13.57
C ARG A 14 -18.49 2.78 13.18
N VAL A 15 -17.52 3.70 13.12
CA VAL A 15 -17.73 5.12 12.77
C VAL A 15 -18.30 5.23 11.35
N HIS A 16 -17.91 4.32 10.45
CA HIS A 16 -18.27 4.42 9.03
C HIS A 16 -19.46 3.54 8.59
N ARG A 17 -20.15 2.82 9.50
CA ARG A 17 -21.38 2.02 9.25
C ARG A 17 -21.43 1.42 7.84
N ILE A 18 -20.44 0.59 7.54
CA ILE A 18 -20.09 0.30 6.17
C ILE A 18 -21.10 -0.66 5.50
N SER A 19 -22.18 -0.10 4.94
CA SER A 19 -22.91 -0.73 3.84
C SER A 19 -22.16 -0.46 2.54
N GLY A 20 -22.04 -1.46 1.66
CA GLY A 20 -21.05 -1.53 0.57
C GLY A 20 -20.99 -0.36 -0.44
N VAL A 21 -21.98 0.54 -0.45
CA VAL A 21 -21.99 1.74 -1.31
C VAL A 21 -21.33 2.95 -0.64
N GLY A 22 -21.30 2.99 0.70
CA GLY A 22 -20.67 4.05 1.49
C GLY A 22 -19.14 4.01 1.49
N LYS A 23 -18.53 2.82 1.34
CA LYS A 23 -17.06 2.63 1.35
C LYS A 23 -16.34 3.63 0.44
N ARG A 24 -16.74 3.71 -0.83
CA ARG A 24 -16.05 4.50 -1.87
C ARG A 24 -16.26 6.02 -1.74
N LYS A 25 -17.41 6.46 -1.23
CA LYS A 25 -17.68 7.88 -0.99
C LYS A 25 -16.92 8.39 0.24
N ILE A 26 -16.90 7.58 1.30
CA ILE A 26 -16.19 7.85 2.55
C ILE A 26 -14.67 7.79 2.33
N LEU A 27 -14.16 6.86 1.53
CA LEU A 27 -12.76 6.81 1.06
C LEU A 27 -12.30 8.13 0.42
N ARG A 28 -13.20 8.82 -0.28
CA ARG A 28 -12.93 10.11 -0.95
C ARG A 28 -13.03 11.31 -0.01
N GLU A 29 -13.86 11.22 1.02
CA GLU A 29 -14.24 12.33 1.91
C GLU A 29 -13.52 12.30 3.27
N SER A 30 -13.18 11.13 3.80
CA SER A 30 -12.63 10.96 5.17
C SER A 30 -11.10 11.04 5.22
N PHE A 31 -10.44 10.73 4.12
CA PHE A 31 -9.01 10.92 3.96
C PHE A 31 -8.82 11.71 2.68
N GLY A 32 -8.81 13.03 2.80
CA GLY A 32 -8.54 13.91 1.69
C GLY A 32 -7.16 13.59 1.12
N LEU A 33 -7.11 12.75 0.08
CA LEU A 33 -5.93 12.43 -0.76
C LEU A 33 -5.24 13.68 -1.37
N ARG A 34 -5.73 14.88 -1.03
CA ARG A 34 -5.15 16.17 -1.38
C ARG A 34 -4.01 16.57 -0.43
N ASP A 35 -4.06 16.11 0.82
CA ASP A 35 -3.06 16.45 1.82
C ASP A 35 -1.97 15.36 1.88
N LYS A 36 -0.90 15.59 1.10
CA LYS A 36 0.19 14.65 0.89
C LYS A 36 0.91 14.28 2.21
N GLU A 37 1.03 15.23 3.14
CA GLU A 37 1.69 15.02 4.43
C GLU A 37 0.88 14.10 5.32
N LYS A 38 -0.45 14.29 5.38
CA LYS A 38 -1.34 13.39 6.11
C LYS A 38 -1.39 11.99 5.53
N CYS A 39 -1.25 11.83 4.21
CA CYS A 39 -1.14 10.52 3.59
C CYS A 39 0.13 9.78 4.08
N TRP A 40 1.26 10.49 4.14
CA TRP A 40 2.50 9.93 4.65
C TRP A 40 2.41 9.56 6.14
N GLU A 41 1.83 10.45 6.96
CA GLU A 41 1.61 10.20 8.39
C GLU A 41 0.70 8.99 8.62
N PHE A 42 -0.41 8.90 7.88
CA PHE A 42 -1.33 7.77 7.98
C PHE A 42 -0.65 6.45 7.63
N TYR A 43 0.10 6.40 6.53
CA TYR A 43 0.88 5.21 6.17
C TYR A 43 1.88 4.85 7.27
N ASN A 44 2.66 5.81 7.79
CA ASN A 44 3.63 5.53 8.85
C ASN A 44 2.97 4.99 10.12
N ASN A 45 1.79 5.50 10.49
CA ASN A 45 1.06 5.01 11.65
C ASN A 45 0.64 3.54 11.47
N VAL A 46 0.08 3.18 10.32
CA VAL A 46 -0.29 1.79 10.02
C VAL A 46 0.96 0.91 9.94
N HIS A 47 2.00 1.38 9.26
CA HIS A 47 3.28 0.70 9.14
C HIS A 47 3.84 0.33 10.51
N ASN A 48 3.95 1.31 11.41
CA ASN A 48 4.51 1.11 12.74
C ASN A 48 3.65 0.20 13.63
N MET A 49 2.34 0.13 13.40
CA MET A 49 1.45 -0.82 14.08
C MET A 49 1.62 -2.26 13.57
N MET A 50 2.05 -2.44 12.32
CA MET A 50 2.29 -3.75 11.71
C MET A 50 3.68 -4.31 12.06
N VAL A 51 4.71 -3.46 12.14
CA VAL A 51 6.08 -3.90 12.46
C VAL A 51 6.10 -4.71 13.76
N GLY A 52 6.77 -5.87 13.72
CA GLY A 52 6.88 -6.81 14.83
C GLY A 52 5.67 -7.71 15.04
N VAL A 53 4.58 -7.54 14.29
CA VAL A 53 3.44 -8.47 14.30
C VAL A 53 3.78 -9.71 13.47
N LYS A 54 3.41 -10.90 13.98
CA LYS A 54 3.52 -12.15 13.21
C LYS A 54 2.55 -12.14 12.03
N ILE A 55 3.08 -12.47 10.85
CA ILE A 55 2.33 -12.40 9.59
C ILE A 55 1.12 -13.35 9.63
N GLN A 56 1.27 -14.56 10.19
CA GLN A 56 0.17 -15.51 10.31
C GLN A 56 -0.92 -15.02 11.28
N ASP A 57 -0.55 -14.43 12.42
CA ASP A 57 -1.51 -13.89 13.38
C ASP A 57 -2.28 -12.71 12.78
N PHE A 58 -1.59 -11.86 12.02
CA PHE A 58 -2.22 -10.79 11.26
C PHE A 58 -3.23 -11.33 10.24
N LEU A 59 -2.84 -12.31 9.42
CA LEU A 59 -3.70 -12.88 8.38
C LEU A 59 -4.89 -13.67 8.93
N ASN A 60 -4.79 -14.18 10.16
CA ASN A 60 -5.91 -14.79 10.87
C ASN A 60 -7.00 -13.77 11.23
N VAL A 61 -6.59 -12.53 11.51
CA VAL A 61 -7.50 -11.42 11.82
C VAL A 61 -7.99 -10.73 10.53
N TYR A 62 -7.07 -10.52 9.59
CA TYR A 62 -7.30 -9.81 8.33
C TYR A 62 -7.05 -10.75 7.15
N PRO A 63 -8.05 -11.57 6.78
CA PRO A 63 -7.87 -12.56 5.73
C PRO A 63 -7.71 -11.92 4.35
N MET A 64 -6.94 -12.60 3.49
CA MET A 64 -6.85 -12.25 2.07
C MET A 64 -8.20 -12.44 1.38
N LYS A 65 -8.53 -11.50 0.50
CA LYS A 65 -9.77 -11.49 -0.26
C LYS A 65 -9.75 -12.57 -1.34
N LYS A 66 -10.76 -13.44 -1.35
CA LYS A 66 -10.87 -14.57 -2.30
C LYS A 66 -11.50 -14.14 -3.63
N ILE A 67 -10.81 -13.29 -4.37
CA ILE A 67 -11.15 -12.96 -5.77
C ILE A 67 -10.19 -13.72 -6.69
N PHE A 68 -10.72 -14.37 -7.71
CA PHE A 68 -9.98 -15.31 -8.57
C PHE A 68 -9.88 -14.87 -10.05
N ASP A 69 -10.44 -13.70 -10.38
CA ASP A 69 -10.50 -13.21 -11.77
C ASP A 69 -9.41 -12.16 -12.10
N GLY A 70 -8.43 -11.94 -11.22
CA GLY A 70 -7.44 -10.87 -11.43
C GLY A 70 -6.57 -11.10 -12.67
N ASP A 71 -6.14 -12.35 -12.91
CA ASP A 71 -5.32 -12.72 -14.07
C ASP A 71 -5.99 -12.38 -15.42
N LYS A 72 -7.34 -12.43 -15.46
CA LYS A 72 -8.13 -12.05 -16.64
C LYS A 72 -8.03 -10.55 -16.96
N TYR A 73 -7.78 -9.71 -15.97
CA TYR A 73 -7.72 -8.25 -16.09
C TYR A 73 -6.31 -7.70 -15.86
N GLY A 74 -5.29 -8.56 -15.67
CA GLY A 74 -3.94 -8.14 -15.29
C GLY A 74 -3.87 -7.51 -13.89
N GLU A 75 -4.82 -7.88 -13.03
CA GLU A 75 -4.91 -7.42 -11.64
C GLU A 75 -4.46 -8.52 -10.67
N LYS A 76 -4.02 -8.10 -9.48
CA LYS A 76 -3.66 -9.05 -8.42
C LYS A 76 -4.90 -9.80 -7.94
N ASP A 77 -4.72 -11.07 -7.66
CA ASP A 77 -5.80 -11.95 -7.20
C ASP A 77 -5.40 -12.69 -5.91
N TYR A 78 -6.29 -13.58 -5.47
CA TYR A 78 -6.04 -14.39 -4.28
C TYR A 78 -4.81 -15.29 -4.43
N TYR A 79 -4.57 -15.87 -5.61
CA TYR A 79 -3.47 -16.80 -5.83
C TYR A 79 -2.13 -16.07 -5.88
N SER A 80 -2.06 -14.92 -6.56
CA SER A 80 -0.86 -14.07 -6.57
C SER A 80 -0.53 -13.57 -5.16
N SER A 81 -1.53 -13.10 -4.41
CA SER A 81 -1.37 -12.66 -3.02
C SER A 81 -0.86 -13.81 -2.13
N LYS A 82 -1.44 -15.00 -2.29
CA LYS A 82 -1.03 -16.18 -1.53
C LYS A 82 0.40 -16.61 -1.86
N GLN A 83 0.76 -16.64 -3.14
CA GLN A 83 2.12 -16.99 -3.57
C GLN A 83 3.15 -16.01 -2.98
N TYR A 84 2.84 -14.72 -2.99
CA TYR A 84 3.68 -13.71 -2.34
C TYR A 84 3.83 -13.99 -0.83
N VAL A 85 2.73 -14.21 -0.12
CA VAL A 85 2.75 -14.50 1.32
C VAL A 85 3.54 -15.77 1.64
N ASP A 86 3.35 -16.85 0.87
CA ASP A 86 4.09 -18.11 1.05
C ASP A 86 5.61 -17.88 0.85
N THR A 87 5.98 -17.02 -0.10
CA THR A 87 7.38 -16.62 -0.34
C THR A 87 7.93 -15.79 0.81
N LEU A 88 7.18 -14.79 1.28
CA LEU A 88 7.57 -13.94 2.41
C LEU A 88 7.78 -14.78 3.69
N LEU A 89 6.86 -15.71 3.97
CA LEU A 89 6.92 -16.63 5.11
C LEU A 89 8.11 -17.61 5.05
N SER A 90 8.69 -17.84 3.87
CA SER A 90 9.93 -18.62 3.75
C SER A 90 11.18 -17.90 4.25
N VAL A 91 11.09 -16.56 4.38
CA VAL A 91 12.21 -15.69 4.76
C VAL A 91 12.01 -15.09 6.15
N THR A 92 10.77 -14.78 6.55
CA THR A 92 10.46 -14.20 7.86
C THR A 92 9.04 -14.53 8.32
N ASP A 93 8.83 -14.66 9.62
CA ASP A 93 7.53 -14.89 10.24
C ASP A 93 6.87 -13.61 10.77
N THR A 94 7.59 -12.49 10.77
CA THR A 94 7.16 -11.19 11.32
C THR A 94 7.31 -10.06 10.32
N PHE A 95 6.43 -9.07 10.39
CA PHE A 95 6.63 -7.81 9.70
C PHE A 95 7.84 -7.05 10.23
N ASN A 96 8.62 -6.46 9.33
CA ASN A 96 9.74 -5.57 9.62
C ASN A 96 9.58 -4.26 8.83
N GLU A 97 10.50 -3.32 9.01
CA GLU A 97 10.42 -2.00 8.38
C GLU A 97 10.48 -2.05 6.85
N ASP A 98 11.06 -3.11 6.28
CA ASP A 98 11.29 -3.21 4.85
C ASP A 98 10.14 -3.91 4.10
N ASN A 99 9.44 -4.85 4.76
CA ASN A 99 8.49 -5.74 4.09
C ASN A 99 7.03 -5.29 4.16
N VAL A 100 6.68 -4.34 5.05
CA VAL A 100 5.28 -3.89 5.22
C VAL A 100 4.76 -3.18 3.97
N ALA A 101 5.59 -2.31 3.38
CA ALA A 101 5.25 -1.58 2.15
C ALA A 101 4.91 -2.55 1.00
N GLU A 102 5.80 -3.52 0.77
CA GLU A 102 5.64 -4.52 -0.27
C GLU A 102 4.42 -5.42 0.02
N PHE A 103 4.25 -5.86 1.26
CA PHE A 103 3.10 -6.68 1.66
C PHE A 103 1.77 -6.00 1.38
N LEU A 104 1.64 -4.71 1.73
CA LEU A 104 0.42 -3.92 1.49
C LEU A 104 0.14 -3.74 -0.02
N MET A 105 1.18 -3.73 -0.85
CA MET A 105 1.04 -3.61 -2.30
C MET A 105 0.74 -4.95 -2.97
N GLU A 106 1.34 -6.03 -2.51
CA GLU A 106 1.26 -7.38 -3.11
C GLU A 106 0.07 -8.20 -2.62
N THR A 107 -0.52 -7.83 -1.49
CA THR A 107 -1.59 -8.62 -0.86
C THR A 107 -2.95 -7.91 -0.95
N LEU A 108 -3.94 -8.60 -1.52
CA LEU A 108 -5.31 -8.12 -1.52
C LEU A 108 -6.02 -8.50 -0.21
N LEU A 109 -6.06 -7.59 0.76
CA LEU A 109 -6.73 -7.80 2.05
C LEU A 109 -8.22 -7.41 1.98
N ASP A 110 -9.08 -8.14 2.68
CA ASP A 110 -10.52 -7.81 2.77
C ASP A 110 -10.82 -6.75 3.84
N GLU A 111 -9.98 -5.71 3.92
CA GLU A 111 -10.14 -4.61 4.90
C GLU A 111 -9.68 -3.27 4.30
N VAL A 112 -10.54 -2.26 4.46
CA VAL A 112 -10.41 -0.95 3.81
C VAL A 112 -9.24 -0.16 4.37
N LEU A 113 -8.90 -0.35 5.65
CA LEU A 113 -7.75 0.32 6.27
C LEU A 113 -6.46 0.07 5.48
N PHE A 114 -6.22 -1.17 5.05
CA PHE A 114 -4.98 -1.54 4.38
C PHE A 114 -4.96 -1.12 2.91
N GLU A 115 -6.10 -1.17 2.23
CA GLU A 115 -6.24 -0.55 0.89
C GLU A 115 -5.89 0.95 0.96
N GLN A 116 -6.36 1.65 2.01
CA GLN A 116 -6.02 3.05 2.23
C GLN A 116 -4.55 3.26 2.58
N ALA A 117 -3.96 2.37 3.38
CA ALA A 117 -2.56 2.46 3.75
C ALA A 117 -1.66 2.35 2.51
N ALA A 118 -1.96 1.39 1.61
CA ALA A 118 -1.25 1.22 0.35
C ALA A 118 -1.38 2.46 -0.57
N ILE A 119 -2.58 3.01 -0.71
CA ILE A 119 -2.79 4.24 -1.51
C ILE A 119 -2.05 5.43 -0.90
N SER A 120 -2.13 5.60 0.42
CA SER A 120 -1.49 6.69 1.14
C SER A 120 0.04 6.60 1.06
N MET A 121 0.58 5.38 1.10
CA MET A 121 1.99 5.10 0.84
C MET A 121 2.41 5.58 -0.54
N MET A 122 1.70 5.18 -1.60
CA MET A 122 2.04 5.58 -2.98
C MET A 122 2.04 7.11 -3.13
N MET A 123 1.04 7.79 -2.57
CA MET A 123 0.95 9.26 -2.57
C MET A 123 2.09 9.91 -1.78
N GLY A 124 2.40 9.39 -0.60
CA GLY A 124 3.45 9.91 0.28
C GLY A 124 4.86 9.69 -0.29
N VAL A 125 5.13 8.53 -0.89
CA VAL A 125 6.40 8.25 -1.59
C VAL A 125 6.56 9.18 -2.79
N SER A 126 5.50 9.34 -3.60
CA SER A 126 5.51 10.26 -4.75
C SER A 126 5.85 11.69 -4.31
N TYR A 127 5.27 12.15 -3.21
CA TYR A 127 5.58 13.45 -2.63
C TYR A 127 7.02 13.56 -2.14
N LYS A 128 7.50 12.58 -1.36
CA LYS A 128 8.88 12.59 -0.84
C LYS A 128 9.93 12.52 -1.94
N LEU A 129 9.61 11.87 -3.06
CA LEU A 129 10.43 11.86 -4.25
C LEU A 129 10.48 13.24 -4.92
N GLU A 130 9.33 13.90 -5.08
CA GLU A 130 9.23 15.26 -5.61
C GLU A 130 9.99 16.26 -4.74
N GLU A 131 9.87 16.17 -3.42
CA GLU A 131 10.61 17.01 -2.46
C GLU A 131 12.13 16.84 -2.60
N LYS A 132 12.61 15.60 -2.78
CA LYS A 132 14.05 15.31 -2.90
C LYS A 132 14.65 15.66 -4.26
N THR A 133 13.87 15.49 -5.33
CA THR A 133 14.41 15.53 -6.71
C THR A 133 13.93 16.75 -7.50
N GLY A 134 12.92 17.45 -7.01
CA GLY A 134 12.23 18.52 -7.72
C GLY A 134 11.34 18.04 -8.88
N VAL A 135 11.19 16.73 -9.08
CA VAL A 135 10.44 16.14 -10.21
C VAL A 135 9.37 15.20 -9.68
N GLY A 136 8.12 15.38 -10.14
CA GLY A 136 7.01 14.52 -9.75
C GLY A 136 7.17 13.09 -10.26
N ALA A 137 6.65 12.11 -9.51
CA ALA A 137 6.72 10.70 -9.90
C ALA A 137 6.05 10.43 -11.27
N PHE A 138 4.97 11.14 -11.60
CA PHE A 138 4.33 11.06 -12.92
C PHE A 138 5.21 11.62 -14.03
N ASP A 139 5.90 12.74 -13.79
CA ASP A 139 6.84 13.29 -14.77
C ASP A 139 8.00 12.31 -15.01
N MET A 140 8.50 11.66 -13.95
CA MET A 140 9.48 10.59 -14.11
C MET A 140 8.92 9.44 -14.93
N PHE A 141 7.69 8.99 -14.66
CA PHE A 141 7.04 7.90 -15.38
C PHE A 141 6.86 8.21 -16.87
N PHE A 142 6.32 9.38 -17.22
CA PHE A 142 6.14 9.78 -18.61
C PHE A 142 7.46 10.03 -19.33
N ASN A 143 8.46 10.60 -18.63
CA ASN A 143 9.81 10.72 -19.18
C ASN A 143 10.48 9.35 -19.35
N TYR A 144 10.18 8.37 -18.49
CA TYR A 144 10.68 7.01 -18.62
C TYR A 144 10.05 6.29 -19.83
N GLY A 145 8.73 6.38 -19.98
CA GLY A 145 8.01 5.82 -21.13
C GLY A 145 8.38 6.46 -22.48
N ALA A 146 8.68 7.76 -22.49
CA ALA A 146 9.20 8.45 -23.67
C ALA A 146 10.68 8.11 -23.98
N ARG A 147 11.45 7.63 -23.00
CA ARG A 147 12.87 7.27 -23.14
C ARG A 147 13.10 5.79 -23.39
N SER A 148 12.20 4.88 -23.00
CA SER A 148 12.37 3.44 -23.24
C SER A 148 12.28 3.07 -24.73
N THR A 149 11.83 3.98 -25.59
CA THR A 149 11.86 3.85 -27.06
C THR A 149 13.19 4.30 -27.68
N ASN A 150 14.09 4.92 -26.92
CA ASN A 150 15.43 5.31 -27.36
C ASN A 150 16.51 4.54 -26.56
N LYS A 151 17.23 3.64 -27.25
CA LYS A 151 18.18 2.67 -26.68
C LYS A 151 19.45 3.22 -26.04
N GLU A 152 19.61 4.53 -25.89
CA GLU A 152 20.81 5.12 -25.29
C GLU A 152 20.42 6.29 -24.41
N THR A 153 20.56 6.19 -23.09
CA THR A 153 20.97 7.35 -22.29
C THR A 153 21.48 6.97 -20.90
N ASN A 154 22.68 7.49 -20.63
CA ASN A 154 23.45 7.39 -19.39
C ASN A 154 22.70 7.93 -18.18
N TYR A 155 22.47 7.08 -17.18
CA TYR A 155 22.07 7.50 -15.84
C TYR A 155 23.33 7.89 -15.05
N LEU A 156 23.59 9.21 -14.93
CA LEU A 156 24.34 9.88 -13.85
C LEU A 156 24.72 11.31 -14.29
N LYS A 157 23.75 12.24 -14.31
CA LYS A 157 24.02 13.69 -14.27
C LYS A 157 22.85 14.44 -13.63
N VAL A 158 22.55 14.15 -12.36
CA VAL A 158 21.84 15.11 -11.50
C VAL A 158 22.42 15.00 -10.08
N VAL A 159 23.64 15.51 -9.91
CA VAL A 159 24.06 16.24 -8.69
C VAL A 159 25.12 17.25 -9.15
N ARG A 160 24.80 18.54 -9.05
CA ARG A 160 25.75 19.63 -8.84
C ARG A 160 25.25 20.42 -7.65
#